data_AF-A0A3D3LIK4-F1
#
_entry.id   AF-A0A3D3LIK4-F1
#
_cell.length_a   1.000
_cell.length_b   1.000
_cell.length_c   1.000
_cell.angle_alpha   90.00
_cell.angle_beta   90.00
_cell.angle_gamma   90.00
#
_symmetry.space_group_name_H-M   'P 1'
#
loop_
_entity.id
_entity.type
_entity.pdbx_description
1 polymer ?
#
loop_
_entity_poly.entity_id
_entity_poly.type
_entity_poly.pdbx_seq_one_letter_code
_entity_poly.pdbx_strand_id
1 'polypeptide(L)' 'MSGMMQGKRGLIMGVANKNSIAWGIARACADAGA' A
#
# COMPACT_ATOMS: atom_id res chain seq x y z
N MET A 1 2.57 -18.79 3.02
CA MET A 1 1.79 -17.68 3.60
C MET A 1 1.50 -16.69 2.48
N SER A 2 0.27 -16.66 1.98
CA SER A 2 -0.16 -15.65 1.01
C SER A 2 -0.29 -14.31 1.73
N GLY A 3 0.34 -13.25 1.23
CA GLY A 3 0.12 -11.90 1.76
C GLY A 3 -1.37 -11.53 1.66
N MET A 4 -1.91 -10.80 2.64
CA MET A 4 -3.34 -10.43 2.69
C MET A 4 -3.80 -9.69 1.42
N MET A 5 -2.89 -8.96 0.78
CA MET A 5 -3.15 -8.19 -0.44
C MET A 5 -2.74 -8.92 -1.73
N GLN A 6 -2.24 -10.15 -1.64
CA GLN A 6 -1.77 -10.91 -2.80
C GLN A 6 -2.86 -11.06 -3.86
N GLY A 7 -2.58 -10.57 -5.07
CA GLY A 7 -3.50 -10.61 -6.21
C GLY A 7 -4.61 -9.56 -6.18
N LYS A 8 -4.64 -8.67 -5.18
CA LYS A 8 -5.59 -7.56 -5.11
C LYS A 8 -4.95 -6.29 -5.67
N ARG A 9 -5.63 -5.61 -6.58
CA ARG A 9 -5.21 -4.32 -7.14
C ARG A 9 -6.04 -3.19 -6.54
N GLY A 10 -5.38 -2.10 -6.13
CA GLY A 10 -6.03 -0.92 -5.57
C GLY A 10 -5.31 0.37 -5.97
N LEU A 11 -6.05 1.48 -5.98
CA LEU A 11 -5.52 2.82 -6.25
C LEU A 11 -5.44 3.59 -4.92
N ILE A 12 -4.24 4.07 -4.59
CA ILE A 12 -4.01 4.91 -3.41
C ILE A 12 -3.79 6.34 -3.89
N MET A 13 -4.69 7.24 -3.49
CA MET A 13 -4.66 8.66 -3.84
C MET A 13 -4.11 9.50 -2.68
N GLY A 14 -3.58 10.68 -3.00
CA GLY A 14 -3.10 11.63 -1.98
C GLY A 14 -1.70 11.34 -1.44
N VAL A 15 -0.88 10.56 -2.16
CA VAL A 15 0.55 10.41 -1.87
C VAL A 15 1.25 11.70 -2.25
N ALA A 16 1.69 12.47 -1.24
CA ALA A 16 2.40 13.72 -1.45
C ALA A 16 3.92 13.56 -1.32
N ASN A 17 4.37 12.77 -0.33
CA ASN A 17 5.78 12.49 -0.06
C ASN A 17 5.91 11.32 0.94
N LYS A 18 7.14 10.94 1.29
CA LYS A 18 7.45 9.84 2.23
C LYS A 18 6.93 10.03 3.67
N ASN A 19 6.50 11.24 4.04
CA ASN A 19 5.93 11.56 5.34
C ASN A 19 4.39 11.63 5.31
N SER A 20 3.77 11.53 4.12
CA SER A 20 2.31 11.53 4.00
C SER A 20 1.70 10.23 4.52
N ILE A 21 0.50 10.30 5.10
CA ILE A 21 -0.23 9.12 5.59
C ILE A 21 -0.49 8.13 4.45
N ALA A 22 -0.87 8.64 3.27
CA ALA A 22 -1.11 7.82 2.08
C ALA A 22 0.13 7.00 1.67
N TRP A 23 1.34 7.54 1.86
CA TRP A 23 2.58 6.79 1.62
C TRP A 23 2.77 5.64 2.61
N GLY A 24 2.45 5.85 3.89
CA GLY A 24 2.47 4.80 4.90
C GLY A 24 1.51 3.66 4.57
N ILE A 25 0.29 3.99 4.13
CA ILE A 25 -0.71 3.02 3.67
C ILE A 25 -0.19 2.26 2.44
N ALA A 26 0.37 2.97 1.45
CA ALA A 26 0.92 2.34 0.24
C ALA A 26 2.04 1.34 0.55
N ARG A 27 2.94 1.69 1.48
CA ARG A 27 3.99 0.79 1.93
C ARG A 27 3.44 -0.45 2.63
N ALA A 28 2.52 -0.28 3.57
CA ALA A 28 1.92 -1.42 4.28
C ALA A 28 1.16 -2.35 3.33
N CYS A 29 0.47 -1.81 2.32
CA CYS A 29 -0.18 -2.62 1.28
C CYS A 29 0.85 -3.40 0.45
N ALA A 30 1.95 -2.76 0.04
CA ALA A 30 3.03 -3.42 -0.70
C ALA A 30 3.69 -4.55 0.13
N ASP A 31 3.95 -4.31 1.42
CA ASP A 31 4.50 -5.31 2.34
C ASP A 31 3.52 -6.48 2.56
N ALA A 32 2.22 -6.22 2.49
CA ALA A 32 1.16 -7.23 2.51
C ALA A 32 0.96 -7.96 1.17
N GLY A 33 1.75 -7.65 0.14
CA GLY A 33 1.77 -8.33 -1.16
C GLY A 33 0.80 -7.76 -2.20
N ALA A 34 0.39 -6.49 -2.08
CA ALA A 34 -0.42 -5.79 -3.09
C ALA A 34 0.30 -5.62 -4.44
#